data_AF-A0A645EGE7-F1
#
_entry.id   AF-A0A645EGE7-F1
#
_cell.length_a   1.000
_cell.length_b   1.000
_cell.length_c   1.000
_cell.angle_alpha   90.00
_cell.angle_beta   90.00
_cell.angle_gamma   90.00
#
_symmetry.space_group_name_H-M   'P 1'
#
loop_
_entity.id
_entity.type
_entity.pdbx_description
1 polymer ?
#
loop_
_entity_poly.entity_id
_entity_poly.type
_entity_poly.pdbx_seq_one_letter_code
_entity_poly.pdbx_strand_id
1 'polypeptide(L)'
;MNPGLYYDSLFSQSGCDSVYILNLIVHPTYEFTFDADICQMETYSWRGNSYSVAGIYYDSLTTGYGCDSVFVLNLRVHPNFEIPSIAYICNHESYIWRGHTLSQTGVYYDSLTTQYGCDSVFILALVVRPTYEFVQNKQICHGSVYQWHGHTYYNSGTYYDSLTTQYGCDSVYILNLIVHPVYEYVTDAAICSNQSYMERRNVLQSGNVLQSFRFHKRMRQ
;
A
#
# COMPACT_ATOMS: atom_id res chain seq x y z
N MET A 1 50.60 46.11 -9.59
CA MET A 1 51.70 47.06 -9.30
C MET A 1 51.67 47.35 -7.81
N ASN A 2 52.83 47.59 -7.18
CA ASN A 2 52.86 47.92 -5.76
C ASN A 2 52.65 49.43 -5.58
N PRO A 3 51.92 49.88 -4.55
CA PRO A 3 51.82 51.30 -4.26
C PRO A 3 53.20 51.84 -3.88
N GLY A 4 53.49 53.09 -4.27
CA GLY A 4 54.78 53.70 -3.98
C GLY A 4 55.11 54.92 -4.84
N LEU A 5 56.23 55.55 -4.49
CA LEU A 5 56.80 56.65 -5.25
C LEU A 5 57.73 56.10 -6.33
N TYR A 6 57.45 56.45 -7.58
CA TYR A 6 58.28 56.12 -8.74
C TYR A 6 58.91 57.39 -9.27
N TYR A 7 60.19 57.30 -9.63
CA TYR A 7 61.00 58.42 -10.10
C TYR A 7 61.48 58.12 -11.51
N ASP A 8 61.37 59.11 -12.40
CA ASP A 8 61.94 59.08 -13.74
C ASP A 8 62.64 60.41 -14.01
N SER A 9 63.69 60.39 -14.82
CA SER A 9 64.48 61.58 -15.15
C SER A 9 64.58 61.70 -16.67
N LEU A 10 64.01 62.76 -17.23
CA LEU A 10 64.09 63.03 -18.67
C LEU A 10 65.11 64.12 -18.92
N PHE A 11 66.20 63.74 -19.60
CA PHE A 11 67.27 64.67 -19.97
C PHE A 11 66.88 65.51 -21.18
N SER A 12 66.99 66.84 -21.05
CA SER A 12 67.01 67.71 -22.22
C SER A 12 68.39 67.70 -22.90
N GLN A 13 68.43 67.94 -24.21
CA GLN A 13 69.69 68.00 -25.00
C GLN A 13 70.70 69.05 -24.48
N SER A 14 70.27 69.95 -23.59
CA SER A 14 71.06 71.06 -23.02
C SER A 14 71.61 70.78 -21.62
N GLY A 15 71.37 69.59 -21.03
CA GLY A 15 71.92 69.19 -19.74
C GLY A 15 71.17 69.69 -18.50
N CYS A 16 70.04 70.39 -18.64
CA CYS A 16 69.09 70.58 -17.55
C CYS A 16 68.17 69.36 -17.46
N ASP A 17 68.03 68.78 -16.28
CA ASP A 17 67.23 67.58 -16.01
C ASP A 17 65.95 67.94 -15.22
N SER A 18 64.90 67.15 -15.44
CA SER A 18 63.64 67.22 -14.69
C SER A 18 63.32 65.85 -14.12
N VAL A 19 63.15 65.79 -12.80
CA VAL A 19 62.70 64.58 -12.11
C VAL A 19 61.19 64.56 -12.05
N TYR A 20 60.58 63.55 -12.65
CA TYR A 20 59.16 63.26 -12.55
C TYR A 20 58.93 62.30 -11.38
N ILE A 21 58.02 62.68 -10.48
CA ILE A 21 57.62 61.86 -9.34
C ILE A 21 56.18 61.41 -9.58
N LEU A 22 55.96 60.11 -9.69
CA LEU A 22 54.65 59.49 -9.71
C LEU A 22 54.36 58.88 -8.33
N ASN A 23 53.33 59.39 -7.64
CA ASN A 23 52.79 58.74 -6.46
C ASN A 23 51.68 57.76 -6.86
N LEU A 24 52.00 56.47 -6.92
CA LEU A 24 51.06 55.42 -7.28
C LEU A 24 50.33 54.93 -6.03
N ILE A 25 49.03 55.23 -5.94
CA ILE A 25 48.11 54.68 -4.93
C ILE A 25 47.37 53.51 -5.57
N VAL A 26 47.40 52.35 -4.93
CA VAL A 26 46.67 51.15 -5.37
C VAL A 26 45.60 50.85 -4.33
N HIS A 27 44.34 50.91 -4.73
CA HIS A 27 43.21 50.56 -3.86
C HIS A 27 42.96 49.04 -3.92
N PRO A 28 42.60 48.40 -2.78
CA PRO A 28 42.32 46.97 -2.73
C PRO A 28 40.97 46.63 -3.37
N THR A 29 40.88 45.44 -3.97
CA THR A 29 39.62 44.78 -4.37
C THR A 29 39.31 43.66 -3.38
N TYR A 30 38.03 43.43 -3.10
CA TYR A 30 37.60 42.38 -2.17
C TYR A 30 36.66 41.39 -2.84
N GLU A 31 36.77 40.12 -2.46
CA GLU A 31 35.85 39.06 -2.88
C GLU A 31 35.17 38.44 -1.65
N PHE A 32 33.85 38.32 -1.69
CA PHE A 32 33.05 37.73 -0.61
C PHE A 32 32.19 36.60 -1.14
N THR A 33 32.35 35.40 -0.56
CA THR A 33 31.59 34.22 -0.96
C THR A 33 30.54 33.86 0.09
N PHE A 34 29.33 33.58 -0.37
CA PHE A 34 28.19 33.14 0.42
C PHE A 34 27.71 31.80 -0.11
N ASP A 35 27.42 30.87 0.78
CA ASP A 35 26.76 29.61 0.44
C ASP A 35 25.32 29.66 0.96
N ALA A 36 24.38 29.22 0.14
CA ALA A 36 22.99 29.06 0.52
C ALA A 36 22.41 27.76 -0.05
N ASP A 37 21.52 27.15 0.71
CA ASP A 37 20.77 25.96 0.34
C ASP A 37 19.27 26.29 0.42
N ILE A 38 18.52 25.90 -0.59
CA ILE A 38 17.05 25.99 -0.61
C ILE A 38 16.43 24.68 -1.10
N CYS A 39 15.14 24.48 -0.82
CA CYS A 39 14.39 23.36 -1.36
C CYS A 39 13.82 23.67 -2.75
N GLN A 40 13.49 22.62 -3.49
CA GLN A 40 12.84 22.76 -4.78
C GLN A 40 11.54 23.55 -4.63
N MET A 41 11.29 24.48 -5.56
CA MET A 41 10.18 25.44 -5.55
C MET A 41 10.28 26.57 -4.52
N GLU A 42 11.34 26.62 -3.69
CA GLU A 42 11.65 27.79 -2.88
C GLU A 42 12.46 28.83 -3.67
N THR A 43 12.60 30.01 -3.08
CA THR A 43 13.40 31.11 -3.64
C THR A 43 14.31 31.68 -2.58
N TYR A 44 15.58 31.91 -2.92
CA TYR A 44 16.54 32.64 -2.10
C TYR A 44 16.63 34.10 -2.55
N SER A 45 16.42 35.04 -1.62
CA SER A 45 16.58 36.47 -1.90
C SER A 45 18.01 36.90 -1.60
N TRP A 46 18.71 37.39 -2.61
CA TRP A 46 20.09 37.85 -2.47
C TRP A 46 20.31 39.13 -3.26
N ARG A 47 20.75 40.18 -2.55
CA ARG A 47 21.08 41.51 -3.10
C ARG A 47 19.98 42.09 -4.02
N GLY A 48 18.72 41.90 -3.63
CA GLY A 48 17.55 42.44 -4.33
C GLY A 48 17.04 41.58 -5.49
N ASN A 49 17.70 40.46 -5.79
CA ASN A 49 17.24 39.47 -6.77
C ASN A 49 16.73 38.21 -6.06
N SER A 50 15.84 37.47 -6.73
CA SER A 50 15.32 36.19 -6.25
C SER A 50 15.81 35.06 -7.16
N TYR A 51 16.37 34.02 -6.55
CA TYR A 51 16.96 32.88 -7.24
C TYR A 51 16.27 31.58 -6.81
N SER A 52 15.91 30.74 -7.78
CA SER A 52 15.27 29.43 -7.57
C SER A 52 16.03 28.28 -8.22
N VAL A 53 17.17 28.56 -8.85
CA VAL A 53 17.97 27.60 -9.62
C VAL A 53 19.34 27.50 -8.98
N ALA A 54 19.89 26.29 -8.90
CA ALA A 54 21.24 26.09 -8.39
C ALA A 54 22.26 26.74 -9.33
N GLY A 55 23.27 27.40 -8.79
CA GLY A 55 24.26 28.11 -9.59
C GLY A 55 25.18 29.00 -8.78
N ILE A 56 26.13 29.60 -9.49
CA ILE A 56 27.03 30.61 -8.96
C ILE A 56 26.56 31.96 -9.51
N TYR A 57 26.22 32.88 -8.62
CA TYR A 57 25.75 34.21 -8.96
C TYR A 57 26.75 35.26 -8.50
N TYR A 58 26.91 36.30 -9.30
CA TYR A 58 27.85 37.38 -9.04
C TYR A 58 27.09 38.70 -8.91
N ASP A 59 27.57 39.55 -8.01
CA ASP A 59 27.18 40.94 -7.92
C ASP A 59 28.42 41.78 -7.57
N SER A 60 28.48 43.00 -8.05
CA SER A 60 29.59 43.91 -7.81
C SER A 60 29.08 45.25 -7.34
N LEU A 61 29.70 45.80 -6.29
CA LEU A 61 29.49 47.19 -5.92
C LEU A 61 30.68 48.01 -6.41
N THR A 62 30.39 48.96 -7.30
CA THR A 62 31.38 49.91 -7.79
C THR A 62 31.64 50.97 -6.73
N THR A 63 32.90 51.14 -6.32
CA THR A 63 33.26 52.26 -5.45
C THR A 63 33.49 53.52 -6.27
N GLY A 64 33.41 54.71 -5.65
CA GLY A 64 33.69 55.98 -6.32
C GLY A 64 35.12 56.12 -6.90
N TYR A 65 36.02 55.18 -6.59
CA TYR A 65 37.40 55.10 -7.09
C TYR A 65 37.60 54.01 -8.15
N GLY A 66 36.53 53.34 -8.60
CA GLY A 66 36.56 52.31 -9.65
C GLY A 66 37.25 50.99 -9.26
N CYS A 67 37.53 50.79 -7.97
CA CYS A 67 37.96 49.51 -7.43
C CYS A 67 36.74 48.79 -6.87
N ASP A 68 36.41 47.65 -7.46
CA ASP A 68 35.13 46.99 -7.23
C ASP A 68 35.30 45.82 -6.28
N SER A 69 34.31 45.64 -5.41
CA SER A 69 34.19 44.41 -4.60
C SER A 69 33.23 43.47 -5.30
N VAL A 70 33.61 42.20 -5.42
CA VAL A 70 32.80 41.14 -6.02
C VAL A 70 32.19 40.28 -4.92
N PHE A 71 30.90 40.04 -5.01
CA PHE A 71 30.14 39.17 -4.15
C PHE A 71 29.73 37.95 -4.97
N VAL A 72 29.98 36.77 -4.42
CA VAL A 72 29.71 35.49 -5.05
C VAL A 72 28.72 34.72 -4.19
N LEU A 73 27.61 34.29 -4.76
CA LEU A 73 26.65 33.39 -4.12
C LEU A 73 26.74 32.02 -4.79
N ASN A 74 27.07 30.99 -4.02
CA ASN A 74 26.89 29.60 -4.41
C ASN A 74 25.53 29.12 -3.89
N LEU A 75 24.54 29.04 -4.77
CA LEU A 75 23.21 28.55 -4.42
C LEU A 75 23.08 27.06 -4.79
N ARG A 76 22.70 26.24 -3.81
CA ARG A 76 22.32 24.84 -3.99
C ARG A 76 20.81 24.69 -3.84
N VAL A 77 20.20 23.87 -4.69
CA VAL A 77 18.77 23.57 -4.64
C VAL A 77 18.61 22.07 -4.44
N HIS A 78 17.96 21.67 -3.35
CA HIS A 78 17.71 20.27 -3.01
C HIS A 78 16.32 19.84 -3.50
N PRO A 79 16.20 18.65 -4.12
CA PRO A 79 14.91 18.16 -4.63
C PRO A 79 13.93 17.82 -3.49
N ASN A 80 12.63 17.98 -3.77
CA ASN A 80 11.56 17.41 -2.94
C ASN A 80 11.07 16.12 -3.61
N PHE A 81 10.89 15.03 -2.84
CA PHE A 81 10.41 13.77 -3.39
C PHE A 81 9.04 13.40 -2.82
N GLU A 82 8.11 13.02 -3.70
CA GLU A 82 6.90 12.28 -3.35
C GLU A 82 7.08 10.82 -3.75
N ILE A 83 6.92 9.91 -2.79
CA ILE A 83 7.19 8.48 -2.98
C ILE A 83 5.89 7.71 -2.75
N PRO A 84 5.05 7.53 -3.80
CA PRO A 84 3.80 6.80 -3.69
C PRO A 84 4.01 5.29 -3.68
N SER A 85 3.20 4.60 -2.90
CA SER A 85 3.13 3.15 -2.80
C SER A 85 1.69 2.69 -2.61
N ILE A 86 1.40 1.45 -3.01
CA ILE A 86 0.10 0.82 -2.80
C ILE A 86 0.29 -0.54 -2.13
N ALA A 87 -0.55 -0.81 -1.13
CA ALA A 87 -0.59 -2.10 -0.45
C ALA A 87 -2.02 -2.63 -0.38
N TYR A 88 -2.15 -3.95 -0.37
CA TYR A 88 -3.42 -4.65 -0.25
C TYR A 88 -3.34 -5.61 0.93
N ILE A 89 -4.38 -5.62 1.76
CA ILE A 89 -4.55 -6.59 2.84
C ILE A 89 -5.98 -7.12 2.83
N CYS A 90 -6.20 -8.28 3.43
CA CYS A 90 -7.53 -8.81 3.65
C CYS A 90 -8.18 -8.25 4.91
N ASN A 91 -9.50 -8.35 4.99
CA ASN A 91 -10.23 -7.97 6.18
C ASN A 91 -9.70 -8.76 7.40
N HIS A 92 -9.52 -8.08 8.53
CA HIS A 92 -8.87 -8.57 9.76
C HIS A 92 -7.35 -8.78 9.69
N GLU A 93 -6.69 -8.48 8.57
CA GLU A 93 -5.23 -8.39 8.53
C GLU A 93 -4.73 -6.99 8.89
N SER A 94 -3.41 -6.85 9.01
CA SER A 94 -2.75 -5.57 9.24
C SER A 94 -1.51 -5.41 8.39
N TYR A 95 -1.17 -4.16 8.08
CA TYR A 95 0.01 -3.77 7.33
C TYR A 95 0.89 -2.86 8.19
N ILE A 96 2.15 -3.23 8.38
CA ILE A 96 3.12 -2.38 9.08
C ILE A 96 3.74 -1.44 8.06
N TRP A 97 3.47 -0.15 8.22
CA TRP A 97 4.04 0.90 7.38
C TRP A 97 4.76 1.92 8.25
N ARG A 98 6.08 2.03 8.05
CA ARG A 98 6.93 3.02 8.71
C ARG A 98 6.75 3.09 10.24
N GLY A 99 6.58 1.92 10.87
CA GLY A 99 6.40 1.79 12.32
C GLY A 99 4.95 1.86 12.81
N HIS A 100 3.99 2.17 11.92
CA HIS A 100 2.56 2.18 12.23
C HIS A 100 1.88 0.90 11.75
N THR A 101 1.04 0.31 12.60
CA THR A 101 0.17 -0.81 12.23
C THR A 101 -1.15 -0.27 11.68
N LEU A 102 -1.44 -0.57 10.41
CA LEU A 102 -2.60 -0.09 9.68
C LEU A 102 -3.54 -1.24 9.35
N SER A 103 -4.86 -1.03 9.50
CA SER A 103 -5.89 -2.05 9.24
C SER A 103 -7.11 -1.51 8.51
N GLN A 104 -7.05 -0.27 8.03
CA GLN A 104 -8.17 0.41 7.38
C GLN A 104 -7.76 0.93 6.00
N THR A 105 -8.70 0.94 5.06
CA THR A 105 -8.48 1.53 3.75
C THR A 105 -8.28 3.03 3.90
N GLY A 106 -7.25 3.58 3.26
CA GLY A 106 -6.95 4.99 3.38
C GLY A 106 -5.67 5.40 2.65
N VAL A 107 -5.43 6.70 2.62
CA VAL A 107 -4.17 7.29 2.18
C VAL A 107 -3.42 7.78 3.41
N TYR A 108 -2.19 7.31 3.58
CA TYR A 108 -1.34 7.62 4.72
C TYR A 108 -0.10 8.37 4.25
N TYR A 109 0.37 9.30 5.08
CA TYR A 109 1.50 10.17 4.81
C TYR A 109 2.54 10.03 5.91
N ASP A 110 3.81 10.08 5.53
CA ASP A 110 4.94 10.19 6.44
C ASP A 110 6.02 11.04 5.79
N SER A 111 6.68 11.91 6.54
CA SER A 111 7.73 12.79 6.06
C SER A 111 9.04 12.47 6.78
N LEU A 112 10.11 12.24 6.01
CA LEU A 112 11.45 12.23 6.60
C LEU A 112 12.03 13.64 6.52
N THR A 113 12.43 14.17 7.68
CA THR A 113 13.17 15.43 7.76
C THR A 113 14.59 15.21 7.26
N THR A 114 14.98 15.88 6.17
CA THR A 114 16.38 15.85 5.75
C THR A 114 17.19 16.84 6.56
N GLN A 115 18.51 16.68 6.64
CA GLN A 115 19.40 17.64 7.33
C GLN A 115 19.34 19.06 6.75
N TYR A 116 18.76 19.21 5.54
CA TYR A 116 18.60 20.47 4.81
C TYR A 116 17.16 21.00 4.86
N GLY A 117 16.24 20.32 5.55
CA GLY A 117 14.83 20.73 5.67
C GLY A 117 13.96 20.51 4.42
N CYS A 118 14.55 19.93 3.36
CA CYS A 118 13.83 19.57 2.15
C CYS A 118 13.28 18.16 2.31
N ASP A 119 12.05 18.09 2.79
CA ASP A 119 11.47 16.85 3.29
C ASP A 119 10.86 16.05 2.15
N SER A 120 11.13 14.75 2.14
CA SER A 120 10.46 13.81 1.23
C SER A 120 9.19 13.30 1.88
N VAL A 121 8.10 13.26 1.13
CA VAL A 121 6.79 12.77 1.57
C VAL A 121 6.57 11.37 0.99
N PHE A 122 6.45 10.39 1.87
CA PHE A 122 6.04 9.03 1.54
C PHE A 122 4.52 8.95 1.59
N ILE A 123 3.93 8.36 0.56
CA ILE A 123 2.49 8.24 0.42
C ILE A 123 2.14 6.75 0.28
N LEU A 124 1.25 6.24 1.13
CA LEU A 124 0.72 4.89 1.02
C LEU A 124 -0.78 4.94 0.78
N ALA A 125 -1.22 4.34 -0.33
CA ALA A 125 -2.61 3.92 -0.50
C ALA A 125 -2.77 2.49 0.03
N LEU A 126 -3.46 2.32 1.15
CA LEU A 126 -3.79 1.00 1.69
C LEU A 126 -5.22 0.64 1.27
N VAL A 127 -5.40 -0.55 0.70
CA VAL A 127 -6.71 -1.09 0.31
C VAL A 127 -7.00 -2.38 1.07
N VAL A 128 -8.00 -2.33 1.95
CA VAL A 128 -8.52 -3.51 2.66
C VAL A 128 -9.59 -4.17 1.81
N ARG A 129 -9.37 -5.43 1.46
CA ARG A 129 -10.29 -6.24 0.65
C ARG A 129 -11.19 -7.07 1.57
N PRO A 130 -12.51 -7.11 1.30
CA PRO A 130 -13.44 -7.86 2.14
C PRO A 130 -13.15 -9.36 2.08
N THR A 131 -13.37 -10.03 3.21
CA THR A 131 -13.53 -11.49 3.28
C THR A 131 -15.00 -11.79 3.47
N TYR A 132 -15.48 -12.90 2.90
CA TYR A 132 -16.88 -13.30 3.00
C TYR A 132 -17.01 -14.70 3.58
N GLU A 133 -18.05 -14.90 4.38
CA GLU A 133 -18.44 -16.20 4.92
C GLU A 133 -19.85 -16.56 4.44
N PHE A 134 -20.01 -17.78 3.93
CA PHE A 134 -21.30 -18.27 3.41
C PHE A 134 -21.70 -19.57 4.10
N VAL A 135 -22.77 -19.54 4.89
CA VAL A 135 -23.27 -20.72 5.62
C VAL A 135 -24.46 -21.34 4.89
N GLN A 136 -24.38 -22.64 4.60
CA GLN A 136 -25.46 -23.45 4.08
C GLN A 136 -25.86 -24.54 5.07
N ASN A 137 -27.14 -24.61 5.42
CA ASN A 137 -27.69 -25.66 6.26
C ASN A 137 -28.49 -26.63 5.39
N LYS A 138 -28.18 -27.92 5.47
CA LYS A 138 -28.79 -28.98 4.65
C LYS A 138 -29.10 -30.22 5.47
N GLN A 139 -30.16 -30.90 5.06
CA GLN A 139 -30.65 -32.11 5.71
C GLN A 139 -30.87 -33.19 4.65
N ILE A 140 -30.40 -34.40 4.94
CA ILE A 140 -30.61 -35.59 4.11
C ILE A 140 -31.02 -36.78 4.99
N CYS A 141 -31.63 -37.81 4.39
CA CYS A 141 -31.90 -39.05 5.10
C CYS A 141 -30.70 -40.01 5.03
N HIS A 142 -30.55 -40.87 6.03
CA HIS A 142 -29.55 -41.93 6.04
C HIS A 142 -29.63 -42.79 4.78
N GLY A 143 -28.48 -43.01 4.14
CA GLY A 143 -28.37 -43.68 2.84
C GLY A 143 -28.58 -42.77 1.62
N SER A 144 -28.87 -41.48 1.82
CA SER A 144 -28.81 -40.45 0.75
C SER A 144 -27.44 -39.76 0.74
N VAL A 145 -27.18 -38.96 -0.28
CA VAL A 145 -25.93 -38.20 -0.42
C VAL A 145 -26.20 -36.73 -0.68
N TYR A 146 -25.26 -35.86 -0.30
CA TYR A 146 -25.28 -34.45 -0.65
C TYR A 146 -24.01 -34.10 -1.44
N GLN A 147 -24.17 -33.45 -2.59
CA GLN A 147 -23.07 -32.94 -3.41
C GLN A 147 -22.86 -31.46 -3.13
N TRP A 148 -21.64 -31.06 -2.80
CA TRP A 148 -21.30 -29.68 -2.48
C TRP A 148 -19.88 -29.37 -2.93
N HIS A 149 -19.72 -28.33 -3.75
CA HIS A 149 -18.46 -27.91 -4.38
C HIS A 149 -17.61 -29.06 -4.95
N GLY A 150 -18.24 -30.01 -5.63
CA GLY A 150 -17.55 -31.16 -6.25
C GLY A 150 -17.25 -32.33 -5.31
N HIS A 151 -17.58 -32.21 -4.02
CA HIS A 151 -17.43 -33.28 -3.03
C HIS A 151 -18.77 -33.92 -2.69
N THR A 152 -18.73 -35.23 -2.39
CA THR A 152 -19.89 -36.01 -1.95
C THR A 152 -19.83 -36.29 -0.45
N TYR A 153 -20.91 -35.95 0.26
CA TYR A 153 -21.03 -36.11 1.71
C TYR A 153 -22.12 -37.10 2.07
N TYR A 154 -21.82 -37.95 3.07
CA TYR A 154 -22.66 -39.05 3.54
C TYR A 154 -23.07 -38.93 5.00
N ASN A 155 -22.33 -38.15 5.79
CA ASN A 155 -22.44 -38.08 7.24
C ASN A 155 -22.80 -36.67 7.68
N SER A 156 -23.38 -36.55 8.87
CA SER A 156 -23.58 -35.24 9.50
C SER A 156 -22.24 -34.60 9.81
N GLY A 157 -22.15 -33.29 9.68
CA GLY A 157 -20.93 -32.56 10.00
C GLY A 157 -20.96 -31.12 9.50
N THR A 158 -19.94 -30.37 9.91
CA THR A 158 -19.62 -29.05 9.36
C THR A 158 -18.42 -29.20 8.44
N TYR A 159 -18.61 -28.82 7.17
CA TYR A 159 -17.60 -28.90 6.13
C TYR A 159 -17.23 -27.50 5.66
N TYR A 160 -15.96 -27.32 5.31
CA TYR A 160 -15.41 -26.04 4.86
C TYR A 160 -14.89 -26.17 3.45
N ASP A 161 -15.05 -25.10 2.67
CA ASP A 161 -14.39 -24.91 1.39
C ASP A 161 -13.93 -23.46 1.29
N SER A 162 -12.81 -23.22 0.63
CA SER A 162 -12.25 -21.89 0.41
C SER A 162 -12.13 -21.67 -1.08
N LEU A 163 -12.93 -20.75 -1.62
CA LEU A 163 -12.75 -20.30 -2.99
C LEU A 163 -11.79 -19.13 -2.99
N THR A 164 -10.65 -19.32 -3.62
CA THR A 164 -9.66 -18.27 -3.84
C THR A 164 -10.27 -17.20 -4.74
N THR A 165 -10.37 -15.97 -4.23
CA THR A 165 -10.74 -14.86 -5.11
C THR A 165 -9.54 -14.52 -5.99
N GLN A 166 -9.75 -13.95 -7.18
CA GLN A 166 -8.67 -13.46 -8.06
C GLN A 166 -7.72 -12.45 -7.37
N TYR A 167 -8.10 -11.99 -6.17
CA TYR A 167 -7.49 -10.94 -5.39
C TYR A 167 -6.85 -11.45 -4.09
N GLY A 168 -6.81 -12.76 -3.86
CA GLY A 168 -6.08 -13.41 -2.75
C GLY A 168 -6.71 -13.31 -1.37
N CYS A 169 -7.84 -12.61 -1.24
CA CYS A 169 -8.65 -12.64 -0.01
C CYS A 169 -9.74 -13.66 -0.18
N ASP A 170 -9.55 -14.81 0.45
CA ASP A 170 -10.37 -15.99 0.22
C ASP A 170 -11.69 -15.90 0.98
N SER A 171 -12.76 -16.38 0.35
CA SER A 171 -14.06 -16.51 1.01
C SER A 171 -14.20 -17.92 1.57
N VAL A 172 -14.77 -18.04 2.77
CA VAL A 172 -14.99 -19.33 3.43
C VAL A 172 -16.45 -19.74 3.26
N TYR A 173 -16.66 -20.89 2.64
CA TYR A 173 -17.96 -21.53 2.52
C TYR A 173 -18.08 -22.61 3.59
N ILE A 174 -19.22 -22.65 4.28
CA ILE A 174 -19.49 -23.56 5.39
C ILE A 174 -20.77 -24.33 5.09
N LEU A 175 -20.70 -25.66 5.07
CA LEU A 175 -21.85 -26.55 4.96
C LEU A 175 -22.09 -27.23 6.30
N ASN A 176 -23.24 -26.99 6.91
CA ASN A 176 -23.77 -27.79 8.02
C ASN A 176 -24.74 -28.83 7.45
N LEU A 177 -24.30 -30.09 7.43
CA LEU A 177 -25.10 -31.22 6.97
C LEU A 177 -25.62 -32.01 8.17
N ILE A 178 -26.92 -32.29 8.17
CA ILE A 178 -27.56 -33.18 9.14
C ILE A 178 -28.14 -34.39 8.40
N VAL A 179 -27.77 -35.59 8.84
CA VAL A 179 -28.26 -36.86 8.32
C VAL A 179 -29.25 -37.45 9.31
N HIS A 180 -30.53 -37.49 8.93
CA HIS A 180 -31.58 -38.08 9.74
C HIS A 180 -31.59 -39.60 9.60
N PRO A 181 -31.66 -40.37 10.70
CA PRO A 181 -31.77 -41.82 10.63
C PRO A 181 -33.05 -42.23 9.89
N VAL A 182 -32.97 -43.34 9.17
CA VAL A 182 -34.14 -43.99 8.57
C VAL A 182 -34.54 -45.13 9.49
N TYR A 183 -35.79 -45.12 9.94
CA TYR A 183 -36.33 -46.18 10.80
C TYR A 183 -37.08 -47.20 9.97
N GLU A 184 -36.82 -48.47 10.25
CA GLU A 184 -37.58 -49.61 9.73
C GLU A 184 -38.52 -50.11 10.83
N TYR A 185 -39.81 -50.17 10.49
CA TYR A 185 -40.83 -50.80 11.33
C TYR A 185 -41.23 -52.12 10.69
N VAL A 186 -41.25 -53.16 11.51
CA VAL A 186 -41.75 -54.49 11.13
C VAL A 186 -43.15 -54.63 11.70
N THR A 187 -44.11 -54.95 10.84
CA THR A 187 -45.46 -55.30 11.24
C THR A 187 -45.76 -56.72 10.77
N ASP A 188 -46.18 -57.56 11.70
CA ASP A 188 -46.62 -58.92 11.41
C ASP A 188 -48.16 -58.95 11.37
N ALA A 189 -48.73 -59.65 10.40
CA ALA A 189 -50.16 -59.90 10.30
C ALA A 189 -50.40 -61.41 10.15
N ALA A 190 -51.39 -61.92 10.88
CA ALA A 190 -51.89 -63.29 10.75
C ALA A 190 -53.37 -63.24 10.40
N ILE A 191 -53.76 -63.98 9.36
CA ILE A 191 -55.16 -64.08 8.92
C ILE A 191 -55.62 -65.54 8.90
N CYS A 192 -56.86 -65.77 9.30
CA CYS A 192 -57.46 -67.10 9.30
C CYS A 192 -57.67 -67.62 7.87
N SER A 193 -57.94 -68.92 7.74
CA SER A 193 -58.26 -69.56 6.46
C SER A 193 -59.38 -68.83 5.71
N ASN A 194 -59.20 -68.62 4.41
CA ASN A 194 -60.11 -67.91 3.51
C ASN A 194 -60.42 -66.45 3.89
N GLN A 195 -59.48 -65.77 4.56
CA GLN A 195 -59.57 -64.33 4.83
C GLN A 195 -58.63 -63.54 3.92
N SER A 196 -58.85 -62.22 3.87
CA SER A 196 -57.94 -61.29 3.19
C SER A 196 -57.46 -60.18 4.13
N TYR A 197 -56.23 -59.73 3.92
CA TYR A 197 -55.61 -58.61 4.62
C TYR A 197 -55.18 -57.54 3.62
N MET A 198 -55.50 -56.28 3.94
CA MET A 198 -55.08 -55.12 3.16
C MET A 198 -53.90 -54.43 3.84
N GLU A 199 -52.73 -54.46 3.20
CA GLU A 199 -51.58 -53.64 3.58
C GLU A 199 -51.36 -52.55 2.51
N ARG A 200 -51.66 -51.30 2.87
CA ARG A 200 -51.67 -50.14 1.96
C ARG A 200 -52.52 -50.36 0.69
N ARG A 201 -51.90 -50.75 -0.42
CA ARG A 201 -52.54 -50.98 -1.74
C ARG A 201 -52.49 -52.43 -2.20
N ASN A 202 -51.93 -53.33 -1.39
CA ASN A 202 -51.80 -54.74 -1.73
C ASN A 202 -52.82 -55.56 -0.92
N VAL A 203 -53.53 -56.44 -1.62
CA VAL A 203 -54.42 -57.45 -1.03
C VAL A 203 -53.62 -58.74 -0.87
N LEU A 204 -53.65 -59.32 0.32
CA LEU A 204 -53.11 -60.65 0.59
C LEU A 204 -54.24 -61.59 0.98
N GLN A 205 -54.20 -62.81 0.46
CA GLN A 205 -55.22 -63.83 0.70
C GLN A 205 -54.56 -65.07 1.29
N SER A 206 -55.19 -65.66 2.30
CA SER A 206 -54.83 -66.99 2.78
C SER A 206 -55.61 -68.06 2.02
N GLY A 207 -54.95 -69.18 1.71
CA GLY A 207 -55.62 -70.39 1.26
C GLY A 207 -56.35 -71.10 2.40
N ASN A 208 -56.53 -72.42 2.27
CA ASN A 208 -57.23 -73.23 3.29
C ASN A 208 -56.45 -73.41 4.62
N VAL A 209 -55.36 -72.67 4.84
CA VAL A 209 -54.49 -72.77 6.03
C VAL A 209 -54.16 -71.36 6.53
N LEU A 210 -53.91 -71.22 7.84
CA LEU A 210 -53.41 -69.99 8.45
C LEU A 210 -52.13 -69.52 7.76
N GLN A 211 -52.05 -68.23 7.41
CA GLN A 211 -50.86 -67.65 6.78
C GLN A 211 -50.41 -66.39 7.53
N SER A 212 -49.10 -66.32 7.77
CA SER A 212 -48.45 -65.18 8.42
C SER A 212 -47.67 -64.36 7.38
N PHE A 213 -47.85 -63.05 7.40
CA PHE A 213 -47.16 -62.11 6.52
C PHE A 213 -46.33 -61.12 7.35
N ARG A 214 -45.11 -60.84 6.90
CA ARG A 214 -44.19 -59.86 7.51
C ARG A 214 -43.94 -58.71 6.54
N PHE A 215 -44.16 -57.48 7.00
CA PHE A 215 -43.94 -56.28 6.20
C PHE A 215 -42.82 -55.41 6.77
N HIS A 216 -42.04 -54.81 5.88
CA HIS A 216 -40.99 -53.85 6.23
C HIS A 216 -41.40 -52.48 5.74
N LYS A 217 -41.54 -51.52 6.66
CA LYS A 217 -41.92 -50.13 6.38
C LYS A 217 -40.76 -49.21 6.74
N ARG A 218 -40.12 -48.61 5.73
CA ARG A 218 -39.20 -47.47 5.91
C ARG A 218 -39.99 -46.16 6.00
N MET A 219 -39.71 -45.34 7.00
CA MET A 219 -40.19 -43.96 7.08
C MET A 219 -39.01 -42.99 7.04
N ARG A 220 -39.16 -41.92 6.25
CA ARG A 220 -38.27 -40.76 6.23
C ARG A 220 -38.93 -39.68 7.09
N GLN A 221 -38.22 -39.15 8.08
CA GLN A 221 -38.66 -37.96 8.81
C GLN A 221 -38.47 -36.71 7.94
#